data_AF-A0A1B6KIZ3-F1
#
_entry.id   AF-A0A1B6KIZ3-F1
#
_cell.length_a   1.000
_cell.length_b   1.000
_cell.length_c   1.000
_cell.angle_alpha   90.00
_cell.angle_beta   90.00
_cell.angle_gamma   90.00
#
_symmetry.space_group_name_H-M   'P 1'
#
loop_
_entity.id
_entity.type
_entity.pdbx_description
1 polymer ?
#
loop_
_entity_poly.entity_id
_entity_poly.type
_entity_poly.pdbx_seq_one_letter_code
_entity_poly.pdbx_strand_id
1 'polypeptide(L)'
;MAEAGKIVKKIIEGLKTLANSRFESNADCLKISSTAEDLLFTVYKAGVSNTAYTFEEKLIIGPLIPPALQGLGYKLSTLQSSFSSHSVDAMRIQRSGLQFFIDIFKDFPSSSEKSETLEDTLKEFVEREDLDGLDECLRTAEFDSYTDDSERSAGLQAEIAKLPSTHWWFAGEASH
;
A
#
# COMPACT_ATOMS: atom_id res chain seq x y z
N MET A 1 -0.01 -18.14 15.23
CA MET A 1 -1.35 -17.53 15.37
C MET A 1 -1.34 -16.13 16.01
N ALA A 2 -0.45 -15.81 16.95
CA ALA A 2 -0.41 -14.48 17.60
C ALA A 2 0.06 -13.30 16.71
N GLU A 3 0.70 -13.59 15.56
CA GLU A 3 1.27 -12.58 14.67
C GLU A 3 0.29 -12.09 13.60
N ALA A 4 -0.48 -13.00 12.98
CA ALA A 4 -1.54 -12.66 12.04
C ALA A 4 -2.60 -11.74 12.68
N GLY A 5 -3.07 -12.06 13.89
CA GLY A 5 -4.04 -11.20 14.60
C GLY A 5 -3.49 -9.81 14.93
N LYS A 6 -2.18 -9.65 15.10
CA LYS A 6 -1.55 -8.31 15.27
C LYS A 6 -1.52 -7.54 13.95
N ILE A 7 -1.25 -8.21 12.84
CA ILE A 7 -1.26 -7.60 11.49
C ILE A 7 -2.66 -7.09 11.17
N VAL A 8 -3.69 -7.93 11.32
CA VAL A 8 -5.08 -7.54 11.02
C VAL A 8 -5.53 -6.37 11.88
N LYS A 9 -5.22 -6.40 13.19
CA LYS A 9 -5.53 -5.28 14.09
C LYS A 9 -4.89 -3.97 13.64
N LYS A 10 -3.62 -3.98 13.23
CA LYS A 10 -2.92 -2.79 12.72
C LYS A 10 -3.55 -2.27 11.43
N ILE A 11 -3.99 -3.15 10.52
CA ILE A 11 -4.70 -2.77 9.30
C ILE A 11 -6.00 -2.02 9.67
N ILE A 12 -6.79 -2.59 10.58
CA ILE A 12 -8.05 -1.97 11.04
C ILE A 12 -7.78 -0.60 11.69
N GLU A 13 -6.76 -0.48 12.54
CA GLU A 13 -6.40 0.78 13.19
C GLU A 13 -5.92 1.85 12.20
N GLY A 14 -5.08 1.47 11.23
CA GLY A 14 -4.63 2.35 10.16
C GLY A 14 -5.78 2.85 9.29
N LEU A 15 -6.65 1.94 8.84
CA LEU A 15 -7.84 2.27 8.07
C LEU A 15 -8.79 3.20 8.83
N LYS A 16 -9.07 2.91 10.11
CA LYS A 16 -9.88 3.80 10.97
C LYS A 16 -9.27 5.20 11.08
N THR A 17 -7.95 5.27 11.23
CA THR A 17 -7.27 6.57 11.36
C THR A 17 -7.40 7.37 10.07
N LEU A 18 -7.13 6.75 8.91
CA LEU A 18 -7.27 7.41 7.61
C LEU A 18 -8.73 7.80 7.32
N ALA A 19 -9.69 6.91 7.57
CA ALA A 19 -11.12 7.16 7.35
C ALA A 19 -11.68 8.34 8.16
N ASN A 20 -11.09 8.64 9.32
CA ASN A 20 -11.51 9.75 10.19
C ASN A 20 -10.61 10.99 10.08
N SER A 21 -9.61 10.96 9.20
CA SER A 21 -8.67 12.07 9.07
C SER A 21 -9.28 13.25 8.32
N ARG A 22 -8.83 14.46 8.67
CA ARG A 22 -9.24 15.70 8.00
C ARG A 22 -8.00 16.43 7.49
N PHE A 23 -8.08 17.00 6.30
CA PHE A 23 -6.97 17.72 5.66
C PHE A 23 -7.03 19.21 6.01
N GLU A 24 -7.05 19.54 7.30
CA GLU A 24 -7.24 20.92 7.78
C GLU A 24 -5.92 21.65 8.05
N SER A 25 -4.82 20.92 8.31
CA SER A 25 -3.50 21.49 8.60
C SER A 25 -2.34 20.68 8.04
N ASN A 26 -1.16 21.31 7.98
CA ASN A 26 0.08 20.61 7.61
C ASN A 26 0.42 19.45 8.57
N ALA A 27 0.10 19.60 9.87
CA ALA A 27 0.31 18.53 10.84
C ALA A 27 -0.59 17.32 10.55
N ASP A 28 -1.82 17.56 10.11
CA ASP A 28 -2.73 16.49 9.69
C ASP A 28 -2.20 15.78 8.44
N CYS A 29 -1.74 16.53 7.44
CA CYS A 29 -1.14 15.98 6.22
C CYS A 29 0.06 15.05 6.53
N LEU A 30 0.96 15.47 7.42
CA LEU A 30 2.09 14.64 7.86
C LEU A 30 1.64 13.36 8.55
N LYS A 31 0.66 13.47 9.46
CA LYS A 31 0.09 12.32 10.17
C LYS A 31 -0.59 11.35 9.21
N ILE A 32 -1.36 11.86 8.24
CA ILE A 32 -2.03 11.07 7.20
C ILE A 32 -0.99 10.32 6.36
N SER A 33 0.04 11.02 5.89
CA SER A 33 1.11 10.41 5.08
C SER A 33 1.86 9.31 5.86
N SER A 34 2.21 9.56 7.12
CA SER A 34 2.86 8.54 7.97
C SER A 34 1.94 7.35 8.23
N THR A 35 0.66 7.58 8.50
CA THR A 35 -0.32 6.50 8.75
C THR A 35 -0.54 5.65 7.50
N ALA A 36 -0.63 6.28 6.33
CA ALA A 36 -0.76 5.59 5.05
C ALA A 36 0.50 4.75 4.73
N GLU A 37 1.69 5.25 5.02
CA GLU A 37 2.93 4.50 4.88
C GLU A 37 2.94 3.24 5.77
N ASP A 38 2.63 3.39 7.06
CA ASP A 38 2.56 2.28 8.00
C ASP A 38 1.50 1.25 7.61
N LEU A 39 0.36 1.72 7.08
CA LEU A 39 -0.71 0.85 6.58
C LEU A 39 -0.23 0.05 5.37
N LEU A 40 0.35 0.69 4.36
CA LEU A 40 0.86 0.00 3.16
C LEU A 40 1.94 -1.02 3.52
N PHE A 41 2.86 -0.68 4.43
CA PHE A 41 3.87 -1.62 4.92
C PHE A 41 3.25 -2.81 5.67
N THR A 42 2.20 -2.56 6.46
CA THR A 42 1.47 -3.63 7.17
C THR A 42 0.72 -4.54 6.20
N VAL A 43 0.10 -3.97 5.17
CA VAL A 43 -0.61 -4.74 4.12
C VAL A 43 0.38 -5.53 3.28
N TYR A 44 1.55 -4.97 2.95
CA TYR A 44 2.64 -5.71 2.32
C TYR A 44 3.02 -6.94 3.15
N LYS A 45 3.25 -6.78 4.47
CA LYS A 45 3.55 -7.90 5.37
C LYS A 45 2.43 -8.94 5.40
N ALA A 46 1.17 -8.49 5.36
CA ALA A 46 0.02 -9.37 5.30
C ALA A 46 0.02 -10.22 4.03
N GLY A 47 0.29 -9.59 2.88
CA GLY A 47 0.34 -10.21 1.56
C GLY A 47 1.45 -11.25 1.43
N VAL A 48 2.70 -10.90 1.77
CA VAL A 48 3.83 -11.86 1.71
C VAL A 48 3.67 -13.03 2.68
N SER A 49 2.96 -12.82 3.78
CA SER A 49 2.67 -13.89 4.76
C SER A 49 1.40 -14.69 4.41
N ASN A 50 0.73 -14.36 3.30
CA ASN A 50 -0.57 -14.92 2.90
C ASN A 50 -1.58 -14.95 4.05
N THR A 51 -1.76 -13.79 4.70
CA THR A 51 -2.62 -13.67 5.88
C THR A 51 -4.07 -13.97 5.52
N ALA A 52 -4.65 -14.97 6.18
CA ALA A 52 -6.06 -15.28 6.05
C ALA A 52 -6.92 -14.33 6.90
N TYR A 53 -8.02 -13.85 6.32
CA TYR A 53 -8.99 -12.99 7.00
C TYR A 53 -10.28 -13.77 7.25
N THR A 54 -10.76 -13.75 8.48
CA THR A 54 -12.07 -14.28 8.86
C THR A 54 -13.19 -13.44 8.27
N PHE A 55 -14.39 -14.01 8.19
CA PHE A 55 -15.56 -13.29 7.69
C PHE A 55 -15.88 -12.04 8.54
N GLU A 56 -15.74 -12.14 9.86
CA GLU A 56 -15.93 -11.00 10.78
C GLU A 56 -14.93 -9.88 10.53
N GLU A 57 -13.65 -10.20 10.31
CA GLU A 57 -12.63 -9.20 10.00
C GLU A 57 -12.92 -8.51 8.66
N LYS A 58 -13.38 -9.26 7.64
CA LYS A 58 -13.77 -8.70 6.34
C LYS A 58 -14.91 -7.69 6.48
N LEU A 59 -15.93 -8.00 7.29
CA LEU A 59 -17.06 -7.09 7.58
C LEU A 59 -16.65 -5.83 8.33
N ILE A 60 -15.55 -5.88 9.10
CA ILE A 60 -15.00 -4.70 9.79
C ILE A 60 -14.13 -3.87 8.84
N ILE A 61 -13.29 -4.51 8.04
CA ILE A 61 -12.31 -3.85 7.17
C ILE A 61 -12.98 -3.19 5.97
N GLY A 62 -13.87 -3.90 5.29
CA GLY A 62 -14.44 -3.44 4.01
C GLY A 62 -15.08 -2.06 4.08
N PRO A 63 -15.98 -1.77 5.06
CA PRO A 63 -16.61 -0.46 5.19
C PRO A 63 -15.65 0.69 5.52
N LEU A 64 -14.44 0.39 6.01
CA LEU A 64 -13.43 1.41 6.31
C LEU A 64 -12.62 1.83 5.08
N ILE A 65 -12.63 1.04 4.01
CA ILE A 65 -11.78 1.27 2.84
C ILE A 65 -12.21 2.51 2.06
N PRO A 66 -13.47 2.68 1.61
CA PRO A 66 -13.85 3.85 0.81
C PRO A 66 -13.47 5.19 1.44
N PRO A 67 -13.75 5.47 2.73
CA PRO A 67 -13.33 6.73 3.34
C PRO A 67 -11.81 6.84 3.56
N ALA A 68 -11.08 5.72 3.68
CA ALA A 68 -9.62 5.75 3.84
C ALA A 68 -8.87 6.03 2.52
N LEU A 69 -9.50 5.84 1.35
CA LEU A 69 -8.87 6.03 0.05
C LEU A 69 -8.33 7.44 -0.17
N GLN A 70 -8.95 8.46 0.40
CA GLN A 70 -8.44 9.84 0.28
C GLN A 70 -7.05 9.98 0.91
N GLY A 71 -6.83 9.35 2.07
CA GLY A 71 -5.54 9.34 2.75
C GLY A 71 -4.47 8.58 1.98
N LEU A 72 -4.86 7.45 1.36
CA LEU A 72 -3.99 6.68 0.48
C LEU A 72 -3.62 7.45 -0.79
N GLY A 73 -4.58 8.08 -1.47
CA GLY A 73 -4.32 8.92 -2.65
C GLY A 73 -3.37 10.07 -2.34
N TYR A 74 -3.55 10.73 -1.19
CA TYR A 74 -2.60 11.75 -0.74
C TYR A 74 -1.18 11.20 -0.59
N LYS A 75 -1.01 10.01 0.01
CA LYS A 75 0.30 9.37 0.13
C LYS A 75 0.93 9.10 -1.25
N LEU A 76 0.16 8.57 -2.19
CA LEU A 76 0.65 8.29 -3.55
C LEU A 76 1.13 9.56 -4.24
N SER A 77 0.34 10.64 -4.16
CA SER A 77 0.76 11.95 -4.67
C SER A 77 2.07 12.45 -4.03
N THR A 78 2.24 12.29 -2.71
CA THR A 78 3.49 12.70 -2.04
C THR A 78 4.70 11.85 -2.42
N LEU A 79 4.50 10.57 -2.71
CA LEU A 79 5.55 9.65 -3.15
C LEU A 79 6.09 10.06 -4.53
N GLN A 80 5.20 10.46 -5.44
CA GLN A 80 5.58 10.94 -6.77
C GLN A 80 6.26 12.31 -6.71
N SER A 81 5.68 13.26 -5.98
CA SER A 81 6.18 14.64 -5.94
C SER A 81 7.53 14.77 -5.22
N SER A 82 7.81 13.86 -4.29
CA SER A 82 9.01 13.88 -3.45
C SER A 82 9.95 12.72 -3.78
N PHE A 83 9.80 12.17 -4.99
CA PHE A 83 10.59 11.02 -5.43
C PHE A 83 12.08 11.32 -5.32
N SER A 84 12.81 10.39 -4.71
CA SER A 84 14.26 10.40 -4.60
C SER A 84 14.80 9.00 -4.81
N SER A 85 15.90 8.89 -5.56
CA SER A 85 16.63 7.63 -5.77
C SER A 85 17.12 7.00 -4.45
N HIS A 86 17.23 7.78 -3.37
CA HIS A 86 17.61 7.28 -2.04
C HIS A 86 16.51 6.51 -1.29
N SER A 87 15.26 6.53 -1.77
CA SER A 87 14.11 5.88 -1.10
C SER A 87 13.43 4.79 -1.92
N VAL A 88 14.04 4.36 -3.02
CA VAL A 88 13.44 3.46 -4.02
C VAL A 88 12.95 2.17 -3.39
N ASP A 89 13.71 1.58 -2.47
CA ASP A 89 13.32 0.32 -1.84
C ASP A 89 12.08 0.44 -0.96
N ALA A 90 12.02 1.51 -0.16
CA ALA A 90 10.84 1.80 0.65
C ALA A 90 9.61 2.06 -0.24
N MET A 91 9.80 2.70 -1.39
CA MET A 91 8.75 2.95 -2.36
C MET A 91 8.28 1.68 -3.06
N ARG A 92 9.19 0.76 -3.42
CA ARG A 92 8.85 -0.57 -3.96
C ARG A 92 7.98 -1.36 -2.99
N ILE A 93 8.34 -1.35 -1.69
CA ILE A 93 7.55 -2.02 -0.66
C ILE A 93 6.17 -1.37 -0.52
N GLN A 94 6.09 -0.03 -0.53
CA GLN A 94 4.81 0.68 -0.45
C GLN A 94 3.91 0.41 -1.66
N ARG A 95 4.47 0.39 -2.87
CA ARG A 95 3.76 0.04 -4.10
C ARG A 95 3.27 -1.40 -4.08
N SER A 96 4.04 -2.32 -3.49
CA SER A 96 3.61 -3.70 -3.26
C SER A 96 2.51 -3.81 -2.23
N GLY A 97 2.61 -3.03 -1.15
CA GLY A 97 1.53 -2.87 -0.18
C GLY A 97 0.24 -2.41 -0.84
N LEU A 98 0.32 -1.50 -1.80
CA LEU A 98 -0.84 -1.03 -2.55
C LEU A 98 -1.42 -2.12 -3.46
N GLN A 99 -0.58 -2.87 -4.17
CA GLN A 99 -1.07 -3.97 -5.00
C GLN A 99 -1.80 -5.03 -4.16
N PHE A 100 -1.19 -5.45 -3.04
CA PHE A 100 -1.83 -6.35 -2.09
C PHE A 100 -3.12 -5.76 -1.51
N PHE A 101 -3.14 -4.46 -1.22
CA PHE A 101 -4.35 -3.78 -0.77
C PHE A 101 -5.51 -3.96 -1.76
N ILE A 102 -5.24 -3.72 -3.04
CA ILE A 102 -6.23 -3.86 -4.11
C ILE A 102 -6.67 -5.32 -4.27
N ASP A 103 -5.70 -6.23 -4.42
CA ASP A 103 -5.97 -7.62 -4.73
C ASP A 103 -6.67 -8.38 -3.61
N ILE A 104 -6.31 -8.09 -2.34
CA ILE A 104 -6.89 -8.76 -1.18
C ILE A 104 -8.27 -8.19 -0.85
N PHE A 105 -8.41 -6.85 -0.87
CA PHE A 105 -9.60 -6.22 -0.31
C PHE A 105 -10.72 -5.98 -1.32
N LYS A 106 -10.48 -6.11 -2.64
CA LYS A 106 -11.56 -6.00 -3.64
C LYS A 106 -12.72 -6.95 -3.38
N ASP A 107 -12.47 -8.13 -2.81
CA ASP A 107 -13.49 -9.14 -2.53
C ASP A 107 -14.18 -8.94 -1.17
N PHE A 108 -13.82 -7.89 -0.42
CA PHE A 108 -14.42 -7.63 0.89
C PHE A 108 -15.77 -6.91 0.71
N PRO A 109 -16.74 -7.15 1.59
CA PRO A 109 -18.04 -6.48 1.52
C PRO A 109 -17.89 -4.99 1.82
N SER A 110 -18.50 -4.13 1.00
CA SER A 110 -18.43 -2.67 1.15
C SER A 110 -19.25 -2.13 2.33
N SER A 111 -20.21 -2.91 2.83
CA SER A 111 -21.03 -2.59 4.00
C SER A 111 -21.42 -3.85 4.76
N SER A 112 -21.86 -3.70 6.01
CA SER A 112 -22.34 -4.82 6.83
C SER A 112 -23.66 -5.43 6.36
N GLU A 113 -24.40 -4.74 5.47
CA GLU A 113 -25.76 -5.09 5.07
C GLU A 113 -25.90 -5.52 3.60
N LYS A 114 -24.85 -5.34 2.78
CA LYS A 114 -24.90 -5.64 1.34
C LYS A 114 -23.92 -6.72 0.89
N SER A 115 -24.27 -7.38 -0.21
CA SER A 115 -23.42 -8.31 -0.95
C SER A 115 -22.47 -7.64 -1.95
N GLU A 116 -22.48 -6.30 -2.05
CA GLU A 116 -21.61 -5.54 -2.94
C GLU A 116 -20.16 -5.59 -2.42
N THR A 117 -19.24 -5.98 -3.29
CA THR A 117 -17.80 -6.02 -3.00
C THR A 117 -17.17 -4.66 -3.23
N LEU A 118 -15.88 -4.52 -2.91
CA LEU A 118 -15.11 -3.29 -3.12
C LEU A 118 -14.43 -3.21 -4.50
N GLU A 119 -14.66 -4.19 -5.38
CA GLU A 119 -13.99 -4.30 -6.68
C GLU A 119 -14.09 -3.01 -7.51
N ASP A 120 -15.31 -2.53 -7.77
CA ASP A 120 -15.51 -1.30 -8.55
C ASP A 120 -14.92 -0.07 -7.86
N THR A 121 -15.05 0.03 -6.53
CA THR A 121 -14.49 1.15 -5.76
C THR A 121 -12.96 1.21 -5.85
N LEU A 122 -12.29 0.05 -5.76
CA LEU A 122 -10.83 -0.01 -5.85
C LEU A 122 -10.35 0.14 -7.30
N LYS A 123 -11.14 -0.30 -8.27
CA LYS A 123 -10.88 -0.04 -9.69
C LYS A 123 -10.93 1.46 -10.00
N GLU A 124 -11.99 2.15 -9.58
CA GLU A 124 -12.10 3.61 -9.74
C GLU A 124 -10.97 4.36 -9.04
N PHE A 125 -10.54 3.88 -7.88
CA PHE A 125 -9.37 4.43 -7.19
C PHE A 125 -8.10 4.29 -8.03
N VAL A 126 -7.82 3.11 -8.56
CA VAL A 126 -6.66 2.86 -9.43
C VAL A 126 -6.71 3.70 -10.70
N GLU A 127 -7.88 3.89 -11.31
CA GLU A 127 -8.03 4.71 -12.51
C GLU A 127 -7.84 6.21 -12.24
N ARG A 128 -8.15 6.67 -11.01
CA ARG A 128 -8.02 8.07 -10.62
C ARG A 128 -6.60 8.42 -10.17
N GLU A 129 -5.96 7.54 -9.41
CA GLU A 129 -4.60 7.77 -8.91
C GLU A 129 -3.60 7.37 -10.00
N ASP A 130 -2.67 8.25 -10.35
CA ASP A 130 -1.68 8.05 -11.43
C ASP A 130 -0.64 6.97 -11.09
N LEU A 131 -1.03 5.70 -10.97
CA LEU A 131 -0.09 4.63 -10.59
C LEU A 131 1.01 4.44 -11.64
N ASP A 132 0.71 4.71 -12.92
CA ASP A 132 1.68 4.67 -14.01
C ASP A 132 2.83 5.66 -13.77
N GLY A 133 2.53 6.87 -13.30
CA GLY A 133 3.54 7.86 -12.93
C GLY A 133 4.45 7.40 -11.78
N LEU A 134 3.92 6.66 -10.80
CA LEU A 134 4.73 6.08 -9.72
C LEU A 134 5.63 4.94 -10.23
N ASP A 135 5.11 4.10 -11.11
CA ASP A 135 5.85 2.99 -11.71
C ASP A 135 6.98 3.53 -12.62
N GLU A 136 6.76 4.65 -13.32
CA GLU A 136 7.80 5.35 -14.09
C GLU A 136 8.92 5.89 -13.20
N CYS A 137 8.58 6.52 -12.07
CA CYS A 137 9.57 6.97 -11.10
C CYS A 137 10.44 5.80 -10.62
N LEU A 138 9.84 4.67 -10.26
CA LEU A 138 10.57 3.48 -9.83
C LEU A 138 11.50 2.94 -10.93
N ARG A 139 11.02 2.89 -12.18
CA ARG A 139 11.81 2.45 -13.33
C ARG A 139 13.02 3.36 -13.59
N THR A 140 12.84 4.67 -13.54
CA THR A 140 13.94 5.63 -13.80
C THR A 140 15.02 5.58 -12.74
N ALA A 141 14.67 5.27 -11.48
CA ALA A 141 15.63 5.06 -10.41
C ALA A 141 16.55 3.86 -10.60
N GLU A 142 16.10 2.80 -11.28
CA GLU A 142 16.94 1.61 -11.52
C GLU A 142 18.20 1.93 -12.33
N PHE A 143 18.16 3.01 -13.10
CA PHE A 143 19.28 3.50 -13.91
C PHE A 143 20.18 4.50 -13.16
N ASP A 144 19.74 5.01 -12.01
CA ASP A 144 20.47 5.99 -11.20
C ASP A 144 21.08 5.25 -9.99
N SER A 145 22.16 4.51 -10.27
CA SER A 145 22.79 3.55 -9.35
C SER A 145 23.46 4.25 -8.16
N TYR A 146 22.70 4.52 -7.11
CA TYR A 146 23.24 4.90 -5.81
C TYR A 146 23.02 3.75 -4.82
N THR A 147 24.08 3.01 -4.50
CA THR A 147 24.07 2.01 -3.42
C THR A 147 24.30 2.71 -2.09
N ASP A 148 23.23 2.84 -1.29
CA ASP A 148 23.33 3.17 0.13
C ASP A 148 23.57 1.88 0.93
N ASP A 149 24.75 1.75 1.55
CA ASP A 149 25.18 0.58 2.34
C ASP A 149 24.74 0.66 3.82
N SER A 150 23.64 1.35 4.12
CA SER A 150 23.11 1.44 5.48
C SER A 150 22.43 0.14 5.94
N GLU A 151 22.44 -0.15 7.25
CA GLU A 151 21.69 -1.30 7.81
C GLU A 151 20.19 -1.23 7.48
N ARG A 152 19.65 0.00 7.37
CA ARG A 152 18.28 0.23 6.95
C ARG A 152 18.05 -0.24 5.51
N SER A 153 18.99 0.06 4.61
CA SER A 153 18.99 -0.41 3.23
C SER A 153 19.04 -1.95 3.16
N ALA A 154 19.92 -2.58 3.93
CA ALA A 154 20.01 -4.05 4.01
C ALA A 154 18.69 -4.70 4.48
N GLY A 155 18.02 -4.10 5.47
CA GLY A 155 16.71 -4.56 5.94
C GLY A 155 15.60 -4.44 4.88
N LEU A 156 15.58 -3.36 4.11
CA LEU A 156 14.60 -3.15 3.04
C LEU A 156 14.86 -4.09 1.85
N GLN A 157 16.11 -4.32 1.49
CA GLN A 157 16.51 -5.28 0.45
C GLN A 157 16.08 -6.71 0.81
N ALA A 158 16.22 -7.12 2.08
CA ALA A 158 15.74 -8.41 2.55
C ALA A 158 14.21 -8.55 2.49
N GLU A 159 13.47 -7.45 2.64
CA GLU A 159 12.02 -7.43 2.42
C GLU A 159 11.69 -7.50 0.92
N ILE A 160 12.37 -6.75 0.06
CA ILE A 160 12.18 -6.80 -1.40
C ILE A 160 12.38 -8.21 -1.95
N ALA A 161 13.34 -8.97 -1.44
CA ALA A 161 13.57 -10.36 -1.84
C ALA A 161 12.36 -11.29 -1.58
N LYS A 162 11.39 -10.89 -0.75
CA LYS A 162 10.15 -11.64 -0.47
C LYS A 162 8.99 -11.24 -1.39
N LEU A 163 9.17 -10.23 -2.24
CA LEU A 163 8.13 -9.80 -3.16
C LEU A 163 7.80 -10.91 -4.16
N PRO A 164 6.51 -11.16 -4.45
CA PRO A 164 6.16 -12.06 -5.52
C PRO A 164 6.67 -11.48 -6.84
N SER A 165 7.05 -12.35 -7.77
CA SER A 165 7.50 -11.99 -9.12
C SER A 165 6.40 -11.38 -10.00
N THR A 166 5.24 -11.04 -9.45
CA THR A 166 4.19 -10.24 -10.10
C THR A 166 4.22 -8.78 -9.62
N HIS A 167 4.95 -8.45 -8.55
CA HIS A 167 4.97 -7.13 -7.88
C HIS A 167 6.28 -6.36 -8.10
N TRP A 168 6.90 -6.53 -9.27
CA TRP A 168 8.24 -6.01 -9.56
C TRP A 168 8.25 -4.87 -10.57
N TRP A 169 7.07 -4.28 -10.85
CA TRP A 169 6.79 -3.11 -11.72
C TRP A 169 8.03 -2.26 -12.05
N PHE A 170 8.76 -2.56 -13.13
CA PHE A 170 8.29 -3.39 -14.24
C PHE A 170 9.39 -4.24 -14.85
N ALA A 171 9.01 -5.46 -15.21
CA ALA A 171 9.68 -6.25 -16.22
C ALA A 171 10.09 -5.46 -17.44
N GLY A 172 11.35 -5.03 -17.46
CA GLY A 172 12.08 -4.94 -18.70
C GLY A 172 12.00 -6.31 -19.37
N GLU A 173 11.46 -6.33 -20.58
CA GLU A 173 11.46 -7.45 -21.53
C GLU A 173 10.38 -8.54 -21.34
N ALA A 174 9.15 -8.20 -21.74
CA ALA A 174 8.43 -9.10 -22.63
C ALA A 174 8.97 -8.91 -24.06
N SER A 175 10.14 -9.46 -24.38
CA SER A 175 10.63 -9.63 -25.76
C SER A 175 11.77 -10.65 -25.83
N HIS A 176 11.44 -11.83 -26.38
CA HIS A 176 12.27 -12.95 -26.85
C HIS A 176 12.55 -14.13 -25.90
#